data_AF-A0A524CAN7-F1
#
_entry.id   AF-A0A524CAN7-F1
#
_cell.length_a   1.000
_cell.length_b   1.000
_cell.length_c   1.000
_cell.angle_alpha   90.00
_cell.angle_beta   90.00
_cell.angle_gamma   90.00
#
_symmetry.space_group_name_H-M   'P 1'
#
loop_
_entity.id
_entity.type
_entity.pdbx_description
1 polymer ?
#
loop_
_entity_poly.entity_id
_entity_poly.type
_entity_poly.pdbx_seq_one_letter_code
_entity_poly.pdbx_strand_id
1 'polypeptide(L)'
;MENEDNSYKESLKKSLKKEIRENLKSEIINEIVSELKAEESLLKKELVELLSKKISSAELKKASTKHKQIEPKKTSEDVECLISVKAFLKISSHALKYANKEIPKEDWVEVIGLLAGKVSNHKLYIEDAYPMGHGSAVYAEIKEYKNFVKAFKDIKKSNLFICGWYHSHPSYGAFMSSEDLGTQARYQKLWDKSIALVIDPYEIDGNSYGFKIFRSNLNTEEWYSIPFEITEALDVSTLPELLDFIKPIIDGKALFLEYDED
;
A
#
# COMPACT_ATOMS: atom_id res chain seq x y z
N MET A 1 37.05 20.12 -37.41
CA MET A 1 35.98 19.22 -37.92
C MET A 1 35.49 18.21 -36.88
N GLU A 2 36.25 17.84 -35.84
CA GLU A 2 35.81 16.85 -34.83
C GLU A 2 34.83 17.39 -33.76
N ASN A 3 34.82 18.70 -33.47
CA ASN A 3 33.98 19.27 -32.41
C ASN A 3 32.51 19.50 -32.81
N GLU A 4 32.22 19.71 -34.10
CA GLU A 4 30.84 19.91 -34.58
C GLU A 4 30.06 18.59 -34.69
N ASP A 5 30.75 17.50 -35.06
CA ASP A 5 30.16 16.17 -35.20
C ASP A 5 29.75 15.56 -33.84
N ASN A 6 30.45 15.92 -32.76
CA ASN A 6 30.11 15.47 -31.40
C ASN A 6 28.87 16.19 -30.83
N SER A 7 28.76 17.51 -31.07
CA SER A 7 27.60 18.32 -30.66
C SER A 7 26.31 17.89 -31.37
N TYR A 8 26.40 17.56 -32.67
CA TYR A 8 25.26 17.07 -33.45
C TYR A 8 24.77 15.70 -32.94
N LYS A 9 25.71 14.77 -32.65
CA LYS A 9 25.39 13.45 -32.07
C LYS A 9 24.73 13.53 -30.70
N GLU A 10 25.17 14.46 -29.84
CA GLU A 10 24.53 14.67 -28.53
C GLU A 10 23.11 15.23 -28.65
N SER A 11 22.90 16.19 -29.54
CA SER A 11 21.57 16.75 -29.82
C SER A 11 20.60 15.68 -30.33
N LEU A 12 21.04 14.84 -31.26
CA LEU A 12 20.25 13.74 -31.83
C LEU A 12 19.91 12.67 -30.76
N LYS A 13 20.85 12.36 -29.87
CA LYS A 13 20.62 11.43 -28.76
C LYS A 13 19.62 11.98 -27.75
N LYS A 14 19.61 13.29 -27.53
CA LYS A 14 18.67 13.97 -26.62
C LYS A 14 17.26 14.02 -27.20
N SER A 15 17.11 14.30 -28.50
CA SER A 15 15.80 14.28 -29.17
C SER A 15 15.23 12.86 -29.22
N LEU A 16 16.03 11.86 -29.58
CA LEU A 16 15.61 10.46 -29.63
C LEU A 16 15.19 9.94 -28.25
N LYS A 17 15.93 10.28 -27.17
CA LYS A 17 15.52 9.93 -25.80
C LYS A 17 14.20 10.58 -25.40
N LYS A 18 13.96 11.83 -25.81
CA LYS A 18 12.71 12.54 -25.53
C LYS A 18 11.54 11.87 -26.26
N GLU A 19 11.73 11.53 -27.53
CA GLU A 19 10.72 10.87 -28.35
C GLU A 19 10.38 9.47 -27.82
N ILE A 20 11.38 8.66 -27.48
CA ILE A 20 11.18 7.35 -26.84
C ILE A 20 10.41 7.50 -25.53
N ARG A 21 10.73 8.53 -24.71
CA ARG A 21 10.04 8.77 -23.44
C ARG A 21 8.58 9.17 -23.61
N GLU A 22 8.28 10.03 -24.58
CA GLU A 22 6.89 10.44 -24.87
C GLU A 22 6.09 9.28 -25.47
N ASN A 23 6.67 8.50 -26.37
CA ASN A 23 6.03 7.33 -26.95
C ASN A 23 5.69 6.29 -25.87
N LEU A 24 6.66 5.93 -25.02
CA LEU A 24 6.44 5.02 -23.90
C LEU A 24 5.37 5.54 -22.93
N LYS A 25 5.38 6.85 -22.63
CA LYS A 25 4.37 7.48 -21.77
C LYS A 25 2.98 7.36 -22.38
N SER A 26 2.85 7.58 -23.69
CA SER A 26 1.56 7.48 -24.40
C SER A 26 1.04 6.03 -24.47
N GLU A 27 1.92 5.05 -24.72
CA GLU A 27 1.56 3.63 -24.74
C GLU A 27 1.03 3.17 -23.38
N ILE A 28 1.72 3.53 -22.29
CA ILE A 28 1.31 3.17 -20.92
C ILE A 28 -0.03 3.84 -20.56
N ILE A 29 -0.20 5.13 -20.89
CA ILE A 29 -1.48 5.81 -20.63
C ILE A 29 -2.61 5.13 -21.38
N ASN A 30 -2.39 4.72 -22.63
CA ASN A 30 -3.40 4.02 -23.42
C ASN A 30 -3.72 2.64 -22.84
N GLU A 31 -2.72 1.91 -22.37
CA GLU A 31 -2.90 0.62 -21.70
C GLU A 31 -3.70 0.77 -20.41
N ILE A 32 -3.33 1.72 -19.52
CA ILE A 32 -4.07 2.04 -18.29
C ILE A 32 -5.52 2.42 -18.60
N VAL A 33 -5.74 3.29 -19.58
CA VAL A 33 -7.10 3.69 -19.98
C VAL A 33 -7.90 2.50 -20.51
N SER A 34 -7.26 1.58 -21.22
CA SER A 34 -7.92 0.36 -21.72
C SER A 34 -8.30 -0.60 -20.58
N GLU A 35 -7.42 -0.81 -19.60
CA GLU A 35 -7.68 -1.63 -18.41
C GLU A 35 -8.82 -1.01 -17.58
N LEU A 36 -8.77 0.30 -17.31
CA LEU A 36 -9.83 1.02 -16.58
C LEU A 36 -11.19 0.94 -17.26
N LYS A 37 -11.24 1.03 -18.61
CA LYS A 37 -12.49 0.86 -19.36
C LYS A 37 -13.04 -0.56 -19.29
N ALA A 38 -12.16 -1.57 -19.31
CA ALA A 38 -12.57 -2.97 -19.19
C ALA A 38 -13.13 -3.24 -17.78
N GLU A 39 -12.48 -2.71 -16.75
CA GLU A 39 -12.93 -2.82 -15.36
C GLU A 39 -14.25 -2.07 -15.11
N GLU A 40 -14.40 -0.84 -15.64
CA GLU A 40 -15.66 -0.10 -15.59
C GLU A 40 -16.81 -0.89 -16.25
N SER A 41 -16.54 -1.58 -17.36
CA SER A 41 -17.52 -2.43 -18.05
C SER A 41 -17.93 -3.66 -17.22
N LEU A 42 -16.96 -4.30 -16.53
CA LEU A 42 -17.22 -5.42 -15.63
C LEU A 42 -18.05 -4.98 -14.41
N LEU A 43 -17.66 -3.87 -13.76
CA LEU A 43 -18.37 -3.30 -12.62
C LEU A 43 -19.81 -2.88 -12.99
N LYS A 44 -20.02 -2.28 -14.17
CA LYS A 44 -21.37 -1.96 -14.66
C LYS A 44 -22.23 -3.20 -14.82
N LYS A 45 -21.67 -4.30 -15.33
CA LYS A 45 -22.41 -5.57 -15.46
C LYS A 45 -22.78 -6.15 -14.10
N GLU A 46 -21.84 -6.17 -13.16
CA GLU A 46 -22.08 -6.65 -11.80
C GLU A 46 -23.13 -5.79 -11.07
N LEU A 47 -23.07 -4.47 -11.24
CA LEU A 47 -24.03 -3.54 -10.65
C LEU A 47 -25.45 -3.71 -11.23
N VAL A 48 -25.56 -3.97 -12.54
CA VAL A 48 -26.85 -4.31 -13.19
C VAL A 48 -27.40 -5.63 -12.65
N GLU A 49 -26.54 -6.63 -12.41
CA GLU A 49 -26.94 -7.91 -11.82
C GLU A 49 -27.35 -7.78 -10.34
N LEU A 50 -26.66 -6.94 -9.57
CA LEU A 50 -27.02 -6.64 -8.19
C LEU A 50 -28.33 -5.84 -8.11
N LEU A 51 -28.55 -4.87 -9.00
CA LEU A 51 -29.80 -4.12 -9.06
C LEU A 51 -30.97 -5.01 -9.45
N SER A 52 -30.80 -5.94 -10.40
CA SER A 52 -31.86 -6.89 -10.76
C SER A 52 -32.20 -7.85 -9.61
N LYS A 53 -31.19 -8.32 -8.86
CA LYS A 53 -31.39 -9.11 -7.62
C LYS A 53 -32.05 -8.28 -6.51
N LYS A 54 -31.68 -7.00 -6.37
CA LYS A 54 -32.21 -6.10 -5.34
C LYS A 54 -33.68 -5.76 -5.58
N ILE A 55 -34.07 -5.55 -6.85
CA ILE A 55 -35.48 -5.38 -7.27
C ILE A 55 -36.31 -6.62 -6.91
N SER A 56 -35.76 -7.83 -7.01
CA SER A 56 -36.42 -9.08 -6.56
C SER A 56 -36.54 -9.20 -5.04
N SER A 57 -35.68 -8.54 -4.25
CA SER A 57 -35.64 -8.67 -2.79
C SER A 57 -36.38 -7.54 -2.03
N ALA A 58 -36.71 -6.44 -2.72
CA ALA A 58 -37.26 -5.23 -2.11
C ALA A 58 -38.72 -5.33 -1.63
N GLU A 59 -39.41 -6.46 -1.85
CA GLU A 59 -40.79 -6.68 -1.36
C GLU A 59 -40.89 -7.16 0.09
N LEU A 60 -39.78 -7.42 0.79
CA LEU A 60 -39.84 -7.94 2.18
C LEU A 60 -39.04 -7.09 3.19
N LYS A 61 -39.83 -6.38 4.00
CA LYS A 61 -39.59 -5.91 5.38
C LYS A 61 -38.94 -4.53 5.60
N LYS A 62 -39.85 -3.57 5.78
CA LYS A 62 -39.72 -2.41 6.69
C LYS A 62 -39.83 -2.85 8.16
N ALA A 63 -39.30 -1.98 9.06
CA ALA A 63 -39.43 -1.91 10.53
C ALA A 63 -38.44 -2.76 11.36
N SER A 64 -37.79 -2.30 12.44
CA SER A 64 -37.67 -1.00 13.12
C SER A 64 -36.55 -1.04 14.19
N THR A 65 -35.86 0.09 14.36
CA THR A 65 -35.29 0.78 15.56
C THR A 65 -34.30 0.17 16.61
N LYS A 66 -33.16 0.91 16.72
CA LYS A 66 -32.47 1.54 17.89
C LYS A 66 -31.66 0.73 18.94
N HIS A 67 -30.35 1.03 18.92
CA HIS A 67 -29.33 1.23 19.99
C HIS A 67 -29.24 0.32 21.23
N LYS A 68 -28.07 -0.32 21.40
CA LYS A 68 -27.17 -0.10 22.56
C LYS A 68 -25.75 -0.61 22.27
N GLN A 69 -24.75 0.15 22.70
CA GLN A 69 -23.32 -0.20 22.67
C GLN A 69 -23.03 -1.40 23.57
N ILE A 70 -22.40 -2.43 23.00
CA ILE A 70 -21.64 -3.48 23.69
C ILE A 70 -20.53 -3.90 22.72
N GLU A 71 -19.26 -3.77 23.10
CA GLU A 71 -18.15 -4.36 22.33
C GLU A 71 -18.33 -5.89 22.30
N PRO A 72 -18.46 -6.53 21.13
CA PRO A 72 -18.51 -7.98 21.07
C PRO A 72 -17.08 -8.54 21.00
N LYS A 73 -16.82 -9.57 21.80
CA LYS A 73 -15.73 -10.54 21.62
C LYS A 73 -15.67 -10.94 20.14
N LYS A 74 -14.54 -10.66 19.48
CA LYS A 74 -14.32 -10.98 18.07
C LYS A 74 -14.39 -12.50 17.84
N THR A 75 -15.47 -12.93 17.19
CA THR A 75 -15.55 -14.19 16.46
C THR A 75 -14.91 -14.01 15.08
N SER A 76 -14.38 -15.08 14.49
CA SER A 76 -13.61 -15.14 13.23
C SER A 76 -14.33 -14.62 11.95
N GLU A 77 -15.54 -14.10 12.06
CA GLU A 77 -16.36 -13.58 10.95
C GLU A 77 -16.09 -12.11 10.61
N ASP A 78 -15.49 -11.33 11.52
CA ASP A 78 -15.26 -9.88 11.33
C ASP A 78 -13.93 -9.52 10.63
N VAL A 79 -13.14 -10.53 10.24
CA VAL A 79 -11.81 -10.31 9.65
C VAL A 79 -11.96 -10.02 8.16
N GLU A 80 -11.79 -8.76 7.80
CA GLU A 80 -11.88 -8.29 6.42
C GLU A 80 -10.53 -8.42 5.68
N CYS A 81 -9.42 -8.30 6.41
CA CYS A 81 -8.08 -8.31 5.86
C CYS A 81 -7.21 -9.39 6.51
N LEU A 82 -6.42 -10.09 5.71
CA LEU A 82 -5.34 -10.95 6.20
C LEU A 82 -4.02 -10.46 5.62
N ILE A 83 -2.98 -10.41 6.43
CA ILE A 83 -1.65 -9.97 6.03
C ILE A 83 -0.63 -11.07 6.25
N SER A 84 0.20 -11.33 5.24
CA SER A 84 1.28 -12.31 5.35
C SER A 84 2.40 -11.84 6.26
N VAL A 85 3.05 -12.77 6.95
CA VAL A 85 4.28 -12.52 7.72
C VAL A 85 5.33 -11.87 6.83
N LYS A 86 5.44 -12.29 5.57
CA LYS A 86 6.36 -11.69 4.59
C LYS A 86 6.07 -10.20 4.40
N ALA A 87 4.82 -9.82 4.13
CA ALA A 87 4.44 -8.43 3.94
C ALA A 87 4.71 -7.61 5.21
N PHE A 88 4.31 -8.13 6.37
CA PHE A 88 4.54 -7.48 7.66
C PHE A 88 6.03 -7.27 7.96
N LEU A 89 6.87 -8.29 7.77
CA LEU A 89 8.31 -8.19 8.01
C LEU A 89 8.98 -7.20 7.06
N LYS A 90 8.54 -7.13 5.80
CA LYS A 90 9.02 -6.12 4.84
C LYS A 90 8.70 -4.70 5.28
N ILE A 91 7.46 -4.44 5.68
CA ILE A 91 7.01 -3.14 6.18
C ILE A 91 7.80 -2.75 7.44
N SER A 92 7.91 -3.68 8.39
CA SER A 92 8.64 -3.47 9.64
C SER A 92 10.12 -3.20 9.41
N SER A 93 10.75 -3.99 8.53
CA SER A 93 12.17 -3.81 8.17
C SER A 93 12.41 -2.43 7.53
N HIS A 94 11.51 -2.00 6.65
CA HIS A 94 11.61 -0.70 6.01
C HIS A 94 11.48 0.45 7.03
N ALA A 95 10.48 0.39 7.92
CA ALA A 95 10.31 1.40 8.96
C ALA A 95 11.51 1.43 9.94
N LEU A 96 11.98 0.25 10.37
CA LEU A 96 13.11 0.13 11.30
C LEU A 96 14.45 0.57 10.69
N LYS A 97 14.64 0.46 9.38
CA LYS A 97 15.83 1.01 8.69
C LYS A 97 16.00 2.51 8.98
N TYR A 98 14.88 3.23 9.12
CA TYR A 98 14.86 4.70 9.22
C TYR A 98 14.46 5.24 10.61
N ALA A 99 13.90 4.40 11.47
CA ALA A 99 13.54 4.76 12.83
C ALA A 99 13.74 3.58 13.77
N ASN A 100 14.85 3.60 14.52
CA ASN A 100 15.17 2.57 15.50
C ASN A 100 16.05 3.12 16.64
N LYS A 101 16.28 2.29 17.66
CA LYS A 101 17.00 2.66 18.89
C LYS A 101 18.45 3.14 18.71
N GLU A 102 19.09 2.84 17.58
CA GLU A 102 20.47 3.25 17.27
C GLU A 102 20.53 4.58 16.50
N ILE A 103 19.40 5.03 15.95
CA ILE A 103 19.28 6.33 15.26
C ILE A 103 18.74 7.34 16.28
N PRO A 104 19.36 8.52 16.45
CA PRO A 104 18.82 9.60 17.28
C PRO A 104 17.37 9.91 16.86
N LYS A 105 16.48 10.15 17.83
CA LYS A 105 15.04 10.32 17.55
C LYS A 105 14.76 11.51 16.64
N GLU A 106 15.58 12.55 16.74
CA GLU A 106 15.56 13.73 15.90
C GLU A 106 15.86 13.45 14.40
N ASP A 107 16.51 12.32 14.12
CA ASP A 107 16.87 11.88 12.77
C ASP A 107 15.91 10.80 12.23
N TRP A 108 14.87 10.43 12.99
CA TRP A 108 13.88 9.47 12.52
C TRP A 108 13.08 10.05 11.36
N VAL A 109 12.91 9.25 10.30
CA VAL A 109 12.15 9.65 9.11
C VAL A 109 11.02 8.66 8.82
N GLU A 110 9.96 9.17 8.22
CA GLU A 110 8.83 8.37 7.78
C GLU A 110 9.14 7.66 6.48
N VAL A 111 8.51 6.50 6.28
CA VAL A 111 8.65 5.70 5.07
C VAL A 111 7.31 5.55 4.37
N ILE A 112 7.31 5.25 3.08
CA ILE A 112 6.11 4.95 2.30
C ILE A 112 6.33 3.75 1.37
N GLY A 113 5.30 2.96 1.13
CA GLY A 113 5.35 1.87 0.15
C GLY A 113 4.00 1.37 -0.32
N LEU A 114 4.04 0.42 -1.26
CA LEU A 114 2.85 -0.22 -1.82
C LEU A 114 2.53 -1.53 -1.10
N LEU A 115 1.25 -1.86 -1.06
CA LEU A 115 0.75 -3.15 -0.59
C LEU A 115 0.18 -3.93 -1.79
N ALA A 116 0.62 -5.17 -1.94
CA ALA A 116 0.19 -6.04 -3.00
C ALA A 116 -0.56 -7.24 -2.45
N GLY A 117 -1.67 -7.58 -3.09
CA GLY A 117 -2.57 -8.59 -2.59
C GLY A 117 -3.49 -9.18 -3.63
N LYS A 118 -4.42 -9.99 -3.13
CA LYS A 118 -5.50 -10.60 -3.91
C LYS A 118 -6.78 -10.62 -3.08
N VAL A 119 -7.92 -10.64 -3.75
CA VAL A 119 -9.23 -10.81 -3.09
C VAL A 119 -9.68 -12.25 -3.29
N SER A 120 -10.07 -12.91 -2.19
CA SER A 120 -10.67 -14.24 -2.23
C SER A 120 -11.73 -14.35 -1.13
N ASN A 121 -12.87 -14.96 -1.43
CA ASN A 121 -13.99 -15.12 -0.48
C ASN A 121 -14.37 -13.81 0.24
N HIS A 122 -14.39 -12.71 -0.51
CA HIS A 122 -14.68 -11.34 -0.03
C HIS A 122 -13.71 -10.78 1.02
N LYS A 123 -12.57 -11.45 1.26
CA LYS A 123 -11.48 -10.98 2.11
C LYS A 123 -10.30 -10.53 1.28
N LEU A 124 -9.60 -9.50 1.77
CA LEU A 124 -8.36 -9.04 1.17
C LEU A 124 -7.17 -9.78 1.80
N TYR A 125 -6.33 -10.40 0.97
CA TYR A 125 -5.07 -11.01 1.37
C TYR A 125 -3.91 -10.11 0.92
N ILE A 126 -3.24 -9.47 1.86
CA ILE A 126 -2.01 -8.68 1.66
C ILE A 126 -0.82 -9.66 1.67
N GLU A 127 -0.35 -10.01 0.49
CA GLU A 127 0.62 -11.09 0.26
C GLU A 127 2.06 -10.55 0.15
N ASP A 128 2.21 -9.27 -0.19
CA ASP A 128 3.53 -8.64 -0.28
C ASP A 128 3.49 -7.12 -0.04
N ALA A 129 4.65 -6.56 0.26
CA ALA A 129 4.86 -5.12 0.39
C ALA A 129 6.09 -4.68 -0.41
N TYR A 130 6.07 -3.43 -0.87
CA TYR A 130 7.11 -2.86 -1.73
C TYR A 130 7.51 -1.48 -1.20
N PRO A 131 8.69 -1.35 -0.55
CA PRO A 131 9.27 -0.08 -0.14
C PRO A 131 9.44 0.89 -1.32
N MET A 132 8.87 2.09 -1.25
CA MET A 132 8.91 3.08 -2.34
C MET A 132 9.71 4.34 -2.01
N GLY A 133 10.01 4.59 -0.75
CA GLY A 133 10.92 5.66 -0.33
C GLY A 133 10.68 6.09 1.11
N HIS A 134 11.41 7.13 1.49
CA HIS A 134 11.43 7.73 2.82
C HIS A 134 11.51 9.27 2.75
N GLY A 135 11.13 9.93 3.83
CA GLY A 135 11.10 11.39 3.92
C GLY A 135 10.38 11.90 5.16
N SER A 136 10.00 13.18 5.15
CA SER A 136 9.09 13.73 6.16
C SER A 136 7.63 13.46 5.78
N ALA A 137 6.71 13.56 6.75
CA ALA A 137 5.26 13.40 6.58
C ALA A 137 4.64 14.14 5.39
N VAL A 138 5.25 15.25 5.00
CA VAL A 138 4.79 16.10 3.89
C VAL A 138 5.39 15.69 2.52
N TYR A 139 6.47 14.90 2.50
CA TYR A 139 7.32 14.69 1.31
C TYR A 139 7.75 13.23 1.05
N ALA A 140 7.18 12.25 1.76
CA ALA A 140 7.28 10.84 1.40
C ALA A 140 6.44 10.56 0.13
N GLU A 141 6.80 11.20 -0.98
CA GLU A 141 6.27 10.87 -2.30
C GLU A 141 7.07 9.73 -2.91
N ILE A 142 6.44 8.95 -3.80
CA ILE A 142 7.14 7.96 -4.62
C ILE A 142 8.00 8.76 -5.62
N LYS A 143 9.21 9.12 -5.20
CA LYS A 143 10.13 10.00 -5.94
C LYS A 143 10.63 9.38 -7.24
N GLU A 144 10.66 8.05 -7.31
CA GLU A 144 11.33 7.32 -8.38
C GLU A 144 10.37 6.47 -9.22
N TYR A 145 10.00 6.99 -10.40
CA TYR A 145 9.15 6.29 -11.37
C TYR A 145 9.68 4.88 -11.74
N LYS A 146 11.01 4.67 -11.74
CA LYS A 146 11.61 3.37 -12.02
C LYS A 146 11.23 2.32 -10.99
N ASN A 147 11.22 2.70 -9.71
CA ASN A 147 10.91 1.82 -8.59
C ASN A 147 9.48 1.35 -8.66
N PHE A 148 8.57 2.27 -8.96
CA PHE A 148 7.17 1.94 -9.20
C PHE A 148 7.00 0.97 -10.38
N VAL A 149 7.69 1.19 -11.51
CA VAL A 149 7.60 0.28 -12.66
C VAL A 149 8.14 -1.12 -12.33
N LYS A 150 9.22 -1.21 -11.55
CA LYS A 150 9.79 -2.50 -11.13
C LYS A 150 8.84 -3.22 -10.16
N ALA A 151 8.32 -2.52 -9.16
CA ALA A 151 7.29 -3.05 -8.25
C ALA A 151 6.05 -3.53 -9.01
N PHE A 152 5.52 -2.71 -9.92
CA PHE A 152 4.33 -3.07 -10.70
C PHE A 152 4.55 -4.35 -11.52
N LYS A 153 5.73 -4.51 -12.14
CA LYS A 153 6.09 -5.75 -12.86
C LYS A 153 6.15 -6.96 -11.93
N ASP A 154 6.77 -6.82 -10.76
CA ASP A 154 6.88 -7.91 -9.78
C ASP A 154 5.51 -8.32 -9.22
N ILE A 155 4.65 -7.34 -8.95
CA ILE A 155 3.26 -7.53 -8.50
C ILE A 155 2.46 -8.32 -9.55
N LYS A 156 2.46 -7.86 -10.81
CA LYS A 156 1.76 -8.54 -11.91
C LYS A 156 2.30 -9.95 -12.15
N LYS A 157 3.63 -10.15 -12.10
CA LYS A 157 4.26 -11.48 -12.24
C LYS A 157 3.81 -12.46 -11.15
N SER A 158 3.52 -11.94 -9.96
CA SER A 158 3.01 -12.72 -8.83
C SER A 158 1.48 -12.90 -8.85
N ASN A 159 0.80 -12.45 -9.91
CA ASN A 159 -0.65 -12.44 -10.04
C ASN A 159 -1.37 -11.73 -8.87
N LEU A 160 -0.74 -10.67 -8.37
CA LEU A 160 -1.28 -9.77 -7.36
C LEU A 160 -1.66 -8.44 -8.00
N PHE A 161 -2.39 -7.60 -7.26
CA PHE A 161 -2.66 -6.22 -7.62
C PHE A 161 -2.30 -5.27 -6.47
N ILE A 162 -2.14 -3.99 -6.76
CA ILE A 162 -1.91 -2.95 -5.74
C ILE A 162 -3.22 -2.76 -4.97
N CYS A 163 -3.27 -3.27 -3.75
CA CYS A 163 -4.45 -3.25 -2.90
C CYS A 163 -4.44 -2.09 -1.89
N GLY A 164 -3.33 -1.38 -1.78
CA GLY A 164 -3.18 -0.28 -0.83
C GLY A 164 -1.77 0.25 -0.78
N TRP A 165 -1.53 1.01 0.27
CA TRP A 165 -0.25 1.62 0.56
C TRP A 165 -0.02 1.59 2.07
N TYR A 166 1.23 1.75 2.47
CA TYR A 166 1.59 1.91 3.86
C TYR A 166 2.52 3.10 4.05
N HIS A 167 2.50 3.67 5.24
CA HIS A 167 3.54 4.59 5.69
C HIS A 167 3.85 4.38 7.18
N SER A 168 4.92 4.99 7.67
CA SER A 168 5.27 4.93 9.10
C SER A 168 5.02 6.24 9.83
N HIS A 169 4.70 6.12 11.12
CA HIS A 169 4.61 7.22 12.08
C HIS A 169 5.52 6.93 13.28
N PRO A 170 6.84 7.14 13.18
CA PRO A 170 7.76 6.80 14.25
C PRO A 170 7.47 7.57 15.54
N SER A 171 7.07 6.87 16.60
CA SER A 171 6.70 7.39 17.93
C SER A 171 5.44 8.26 18.02
N TYR A 172 4.59 8.31 17.00
CA TYR A 172 3.30 9.00 17.07
C TYR A 172 2.11 8.06 17.29
N GLY A 173 2.32 6.74 17.16
CA GLY A 173 1.27 5.73 17.10
C GLY A 173 0.58 5.65 15.73
N ALA A 174 -0.20 4.60 15.52
CA ALA A 174 -0.90 4.36 14.25
C ALA A 174 -2.24 5.12 14.19
N PHE A 175 -2.27 6.25 13.47
CA PHE A 175 -3.44 7.04 13.11
C PHE A 175 -3.28 7.65 11.71
N MET A 176 -4.35 8.21 11.15
CA MET A 176 -4.34 8.85 9.82
C MET A 176 -4.39 10.38 9.96
N SER A 177 -3.59 11.09 9.16
CA SER A 177 -3.56 12.55 9.04
C SER A 177 -4.57 13.07 7.99
N SER A 178 -4.71 14.40 7.90
CA SER A 178 -5.49 15.04 6.83
C SER A 178 -4.86 14.87 5.45
N GLU A 179 -3.53 14.89 5.40
CA GLU A 179 -2.71 14.75 4.20
C GLU A 179 -2.89 13.35 3.59
N ASP A 180 -3.05 12.33 4.43
CA ASP A 180 -3.28 10.94 4.01
C ASP A 180 -4.59 10.77 3.25
N LEU A 181 -5.59 11.61 3.50
CA LEU A 181 -6.90 11.52 2.83
C LEU A 181 -6.74 11.73 1.32
N GLY A 182 -5.88 12.67 0.92
CA GLY A 182 -5.59 12.91 -0.49
C GLY A 182 -4.93 11.71 -1.16
N THR A 183 -3.98 11.06 -0.48
CA THR A 183 -3.34 9.83 -0.96
C THR A 183 -4.35 8.68 -1.04
N GLN A 184 -5.12 8.47 0.02
CA GLN A 184 -6.12 7.42 0.08
C GLN A 184 -7.21 7.61 -0.97
N ALA A 185 -7.67 8.83 -1.22
CA ALA A 185 -8.65 9.10 -2.27
C ALA A 185 -8.14 8.70 -3.66
N ARG A 186 -6.84 8.89 -3.95
CA ARG A 186 -6.23 8.43 -5.21
C ARG A 186 -6.25 6.92 -5.33
N TYR A 187 -5.90 6.19 -4.26
CA TYR A 187 -5.92 4.72 -4.26
C TYR A 187 -7.36 4.16 -4.28
N GLN A 188 -8.28 4.73 -3.52
CA GLN A 188 -9.70 4.33 -3.51
C GLN A 188 -10.43 4.66 -4.82
N LYS A 189 -9.90 5.58 -5.62
CA LYS A 189 -10.38 5.80 -6.99
C LYS A 189 -9.95 4.70 -7.95
N LEU A 190 -8.78 4.08 -7.73
CA LEU A 190 -8.30 2.94 -8.52
C LEU A 190 -8.98 1.65 -8.08
N TRP A 191 -9.14 1.45 -6.77
CA TRP A 191 -9.87 0.33 -6.20
C TRP A 191 -10.60 0.77 -4.93
N ASP A 192 -11.93 0.75 -4.95
CA ASP A 192 -12.81 1.31 -3.91
C ASP A 192 -12.54 0.77 -2.48
N LYS A 193 -12.08 -0.47 -2.39
CA LYS A 193 -11.71 -1.15 -1.14
C LYS A 193 -10.23 -1.00 -0.76
N SER A 194 -9.49 -0.12 -1.43
CA SER A 194 -8.09 0.11 -1.11
C SER A 194 -7.90 0.54 0.34
N ILE A 195 -6.78 0.14 0.93
CA ILE A 195 -6.48 0.32 2.35
C ILE A 195 -5.21 1.13 2.55
N ALA A 196 -5.12 1.78 3.71
CA ALA A 196 -3.91 2.44 4.20
C ALA A 196 -3.44 1.72 5.46
N LEU A 197 -2.19 1.29 5.51
CA LEU A 197 -1.57 0.73 6.70
C LEU A 197 -0.62 1.76 7.32
N VAL A 198 -0.76 2.00 8.62
CA VAL A 198 0.16 2.87 9.36
C VAL A 198 0.91 2.04 10.37
N ILE A 199 2.24 2.07 10.31
CA ILE A 199 3.12 1.37 11.24
C ILE A 199 3.90 2.37 12.10
N ASP A 200 3.88 2.19 13.42
CA ASP A 200 4.84 2.80 14.32
C ASP A 200 5.88 1.74 14.72
N PRO A 201 7.12 1.81 14.19
CA PRO A 201 8.16 0.84 14.54
C PRO A 201 8.52 0.87 16.04
N TYR A 202 8.21 1.96 16.76
CA TYR A 202 8.42 2.04 18.21
C TYR A 202 7.39 1.24 19.01
N GLU A 203 6.21 0.96 18.44
CA GLU A 203 5.16 0.15 19.08
C GLU A 203 5.33 -1.36 18.82
N ILE A 204 6.39 -1.79 18.12
CA ILE A 204 6.71 -3.22 17.98
C ILE A 204 7.49 -3.68 19.22
N ASP A 205 6.76 -3.83 20.32
CA ASP A 205 7.33 -3.95 21.68
C ASP A 205 7.18 -5.36 22.30
N GLY A 206 6.69 -6.32 21.52
CA GLY A 206 6.38 -7.68 22.00
C GLY A 206 4.92 -7.86 22.45
N ASN A 207 4.13 -6.79 22.55
CA ASN A 207 2.70 -6.83 22.88
C ASN A 207 1.82 -6.44 21.69
N SER A 208 2.37 -5.67 20.75
CA SER A 208 1.69 -5.20 19.55
C SER A 208 2.52 -5.48 18.29
N TYR A 209 1.84 -5.63 17.15
CA TYR A 209 2.49 -5.60 15.84
C TYR A 209 2.91 -4.17 15.43
N GLY A 210 2.54 -3.16 16.20
CA GLY A 210 2.87 -1.75 15.96
C GLY A 210 2.18 -1.14 14.74
N PHE A 211 1.11 -1.75 14.19
CA PHE A 211 0.40 -1.18 13.04
C PHE A 211 -1.12 -1.30 13.13
N LYS A 212 -1.80 -0.45 12.36
CA LYS A 212 -3.25 -0.52 12.10
C LYS A 212 -3.53 -0.37 10.61
N ILE A 213 -4.66 -0.91 10.18
CA ILE A 213 -5.17 -0.76 8.82
C ILE A 213 -6.42 0.11 8.84
N PHE A 214 -6.51 1.03 7.89
CA PHE A 214 -7.60 1.99 7.77
C PHE A 214 -8.18 2.01 6.36
N ARG A 215 -9.43 2.47 6.28
CA ARG A 215 -10.06 2.94 5.04
C ARG A 215 -10.86 4.21 5.35
N SER A 216 -11.08 5.03 4.33
CA SER A 216 -11.84 6.27 4.47
C SER A 216 -13.19 6.17 3.76
N ASN A 217 -14.22 6.75 4.36
CA ASN A 217 -15.42 7.13 3.63
C ASN A 217 -15.16 8.46 2.94
N LEU A 218 -14.86 8.44 1.63
CA LEU A 218 -14.51 9.65 0.88
C LEU A 218 -15.63 10.70 0.80
N ASN A 219 -16.87 10.36 1.14
CA ASN A 219 -17.97 11.34 1.16
C ASN A 219 -18.05 12.10 2.49
N THR A 220 -17.71 11.43 3.60
CA THR A 220 -17.72 12.03 4.95
C THR A 220 -16.33 12.42 5.43
N GLU A 221 -15.28 12.02 4.70
CA GLU A 221 -13.87 12.19 5.05
C GLU A 221 -13.47 11.49 6.37
N GLU A 222 -14.30 10.54 6.83
CA GLU A 222 -14.09 9.81 8.08
C GLU A 222 -13.23 8.56 7.87
N TRP A 223 -12.29 8.34 8.78
CA TRP A 223 -11.48 7.14 8.86
C TRP A 223 -12.11 6.07 9.75
N TYR A 224 -11.98 4.82 9.36
CA TYR A 224 -12.30 3.68 10.22
C TYR A 224 -11.23 2.60 10.11
N SER A 225 -10.99 1.91 11.22
CA SER A 225 -10.05 0.80 11.27
C SER A 225 -10.66 -0.47 10.69
N ILE A 226 -9.85 -1.18 9.90
CA ILE A 226 -10.21 -2.47 9.32
C ILE A 226 -9.62 -3.58 10.21
N PRO A 227 -10.45 -4.50 10.71
CA PRO A 227 -9.97 -5.67 11.42
C PRO A 227 -9.10 -6.55 10.52
N PHE A 228 -7.95 -6.98 11.03
CA PHE A 228 -7.02 -7.84 10.30
C PHE A 228 -6.52 -9.01 11.16
N GLU A 229 -5.99 -10.03 10.48
CA GLU A 229 -5.24 -11.14 11.06
C GLU A 229 -3.94 -11.38 10.27
N ILE A 230 -2.92 -11.94 10.93
CA ILE A 230 -1.71 -12.42 10.24
C ILE A 230 -1.96 -13.84 9.74
N THR A 231 -1.66 -14.14 8.48
CA THR A 231 -2.02 -15.44 7.87
C THR A 231 -1.26 -16.63 8.44
N GLU A 232 -0.03 -16.42 8.90
CA GLU A 232 0.82 -17.44 9.50
C GLU A 232 0.96 -17.21 11.01
N ALA A 233 1.25 -18.26 11.77
CA ALA A 233 1.46 -18.15 13.21
C ALA A 233 2.73 -17.32 13.49
N LEU A 234 2.55 -16.06 13.87
CA LEU A 234 3.61 -15.16 14.29
C LEU A 234 3.35 -14.72 15.73
N ASP A 235 4.18 -15.20 16.64
CA ASP A 235 4.11 -14.83 18.05
C ASP A 235 4.62 -13.40 18.23
N VAL A 236 3.71 -12.50 18.62
CA VAL A 236 3.99 -11.08 18.84
C VAL A 236 5.13 -10.89 19.83
N SER A 237 5.22 -11.74 20.85
CA SER A 237 6.24 -11.62 21.90
C SER A 237 7.67 -11.84 21.39
N THR A 238 7.83 -12.56 20.28
CA THR A 238 9.12 -12.84 19.65
C THR A 238 9.55 -11.78 18.65
N LEU A 239 8.67 -10.81 18.32
CA LEU A 239 8.95 -9.81 17.28
C LEU A 239 10.16 -8.94 17.58
N PRO A 240 10.36 -8.40 18.81
CA PRO A 240 11.52 -7.57 19.09
C PRO A 240 12.84 -8.30 18.81
N GLU A 241 12.94 -9.55 19.24
CA GLU A 241 14.13 -10.39 19.04
C GLU A 241 14.33 -10.75 17.56
N LEU A 242 13.24 -11.12 16.86
CA LEU A 242 13.27 -11.43 15.44
C LEU A 242 13.71 -10.24 14.60
N LEU A 243 13.18 -9.04 14.90
CA LEU A 243 13.48 -7.82 14.18
C LEU A 243 14.91 -7.34 14.46
N ASP A 244 15.38 -7.44 15.71
CA ASP A 244 16.78 -7.20 16.05
C ASP A 244 17.73 -8.18 15.33
N PHE A 245 17.33 -9.46 15.18
CA PHE A 245 18.14 -10.46 14.46
C PHE A 245 18.27 -10.18 12.96
N ILE A 246 17.21 -9.69 12.31
CA ILE A 246 17.26 -9.37 10.87
C ILE A 246 17.87 -7.99 10.60
N LYS A 247 18.01 -7.13 11.61
CA LYS A 247 18.54 -5.77 11.46
C LYS A 247 19.96 -5.69 10.85
N PRO A 248 20.95 -6.50 11.24
CA PRO A 248 22.28 -6.50 10.61
C PRO A 248 22.26 -6.89 9.12
N ILE A 249 21.24 -7.65 8.69
CA ILE A 249 21.03 -7.96 7.28
C ILE A 249 20.53 -6.69 6.57
N ILE A 250 19.65 -5.92 7.19
CA ILE A 250 19.18 -4.61 6.68
C ILE A 250 20.35 -3.62 6.53
N ASP A 251 21.29 -3.57 7.49
CA ASP A 251 22.41 -2.61 7.52
C ASP A 251 23.63 -3.00 6.63
N GLY A 252 23.65 -4.19 6.04
CA GLY A 252 24.82 -4.70 5.29
C GLY A 252 24.54 -5.47 4.00
N LYS A 253 23.29 -5.87 3.73
CA LYS A 253 22.75 -6.41 2.46
C LYS A 253 21.27 -6.77 2.71
N ALA A 254 20.37 -5.82 2.44
CA ALA A 254 18.97 -5.95 2.84
C ALA A 254 18.27 -7.17 2.21
N LEU A 255 17.48 -7.89 3.02
CA LEU A 255 16.62 -8.98 2.55
C LEU A 255 15.56 -8.46 1.56
N PHE A 256 15.23 -7.16 1.63
CA PHE A 256 14.24 -6.49 0.81
C PHE A 256 14.67 -5.04 0.52
N LEU A 257 15.52 -4.89 -0.50
CA LEU A 257 15.98 -3.57 -0.97
C LEU A 257 14.78 -2.68 -1.31
N GLU A 258 14.81 -1.44 -0.81
CA GLU A 258 14.21 -0.33 -1.54
C GLU A 258 14.78 -0.39 -2.97
N TYR A 259 13.94 -0.09 -3.95
CA TYR A 259 14.38 -0.09 -5.35
C TYR A 259 15.43 1.01 -5.67
N ASP A 260 15.87 1.77 -4.66
CA ASP A 260 16.88 2.83 -4.70
C ASP A 260 18.33 2.33 -4.74
N GLU A 261 18.59 1.03 -4.53
CA GLU A 261 19.95 0.47 -4.53
C GLU A 261 20.20 -0.41 -5.76
N ASP A 262 20.51 0.23 -6.90
CA ASP A 262 21.26 -0.34 -8.03
C ASP A 262 22.71 0.22 -8.02
#